data_AF-A0A7S0FE93-F1
#
_entry.id   AF-A0A7S0FE93-F1
#
_cell.length_a   1.000
_cell.length_b   1.000
_cell.length_c   1.000
_cell.angle_alpha   90.00
_cell.angle_beta   90.00
_cell.angle_gamma   90.00
#
_symmetry.space_group_name_H-M   'P 1'
#
loop_
_entity.id
_entity.type
_entity.pdbx_description
1 polymer ?
#
loop_
_entity_poly.entity_id
_entity_poly.type
_entity_poly.pdbx_seq_one_letter_code
_entity_poly.pdbx_strand_id
1 'polypeptide(L)'
;VRVPVTGPAGAISEEGSGPHDGPVRVVAGPGGAGMCIEWRVECIRAKLKANCGFPLLSPAFRLGALTGLRLMFVPGAAWARKQATRGSRRQPRRHSQPDEMPLYGAVRLKALSPEDAPPLCFHLVVGSSRQGPCRCNFAEHAIQGCD
;
A
#
# COMPACT_ATOMS: atom_id res chain seq x y z
N VAL A 1 5.50 5.30 -5.07
CA VAL A 1 4.36 5.60 -4.17
C VAL A 1 4.94 6.22 -2.91
N ARG A 2 4.44 7.37 -2.46
CA ARG A 2 4.80 7.97 -1.18
C ARG A 2 3.57 8.07 -0.31
N VAL A 3 3.71 7.85 0.99
CA VAL A 3 2.61 7.90 1.95
C VAL A 3 3.03 8.75 3.14
N PRO A 4 2.79 10.07 3.11
CA PRO A 4 2.95 10.92 4.29
C PRO A 4 1.93 10.53 5.35
N VAL A 5 2.41 10.17 6.53
CA VAL A 5 1.63 9.81 7.71
C VAL A 5 1.76 10.93 8.74
N THR A 6 0.61 11.44 9.13
CA THR A 6 0.45 12.29 10.31
C THR A 6 0.03 11.43 11.50
N GLY A 7 0.91 11.26 12.46
CA GLY A 7 0.67 10.57 13.73
C GLY A 7 1.18 11.39 14.92
N PRO A 8 0.81 11.04 16.17
CA PRO A 8 1.28 11.74 17.36
C PRO A 8 2.81 11.72 17.43
N ALA A 9 3.40 12.85 17.82
CA ALA A 9 4.81 13.22 17.67
C ALA A 9 5.86 12.38 18.43
N GLY A 10 5.53 11.16 18.88
CA GLY A 10 6.32 10.40 19.86
C GLY A 10 6.98 9.10 19.37
N ALA A 11 6.88 8.71 18.11
CA ALA A 11 7.36 7.40 17.66
C ALA A 11 8.51 7.49 16.66
N ILE A 12 9.68 7.91 17.15
CA ILE A 12 10.95 7.79 16.44
C ILE A 12 11.76 6.71 17.16
N SER A 13 11.86 5.54 16.54
CA SER A 13 12.88 4.55 16.91
C SER A 13 13.63 4.19 15.64
N GLU A 14 14.80 4.80 15.49
CA GLU A 14 15.79 4.41 14.50
C GLU A 14 16.47 3.13 14.98
N GLU A 15 15.93 1.98 14.59
CA GLU A 15 16.66 0.71 14.66
C GLU A 15 16.69 0.11 13.25
N GLY A 16 17.83 0.33 12.58
CA GLY A 16 18.07 -0.16 11.22
C GLY A 16 19.33 0.44 10.60
N SER A 17 20.49 0.18 11.19
CA SER A 17 21.80 0.49 10.61
C SER A 17 22.05 -0.33 9.33
N GLY A 18 22.12 0.34 8.17
CA GLY A 18 22.59 -0.23 6.90
C GLY A 18 22.35 0.71 5.70
N PRO A 19 23.26 0.79 4.71
CA PRO A 19 23.13 1.71 3.58
C PRO A 19 21.99 1.30 2.62
N HIS A 20 20.88 2.02 2.77
CA HIS A 20 19.79 2.41 1.86
C HIS A 20 19.84 2.01 0.36
N ASP A 21 19.17 0.91 -0.04
CA ASP A 21 18.36 0.88 -1.28
C ASP A 21 17.27 -0.22 -1.29
N GLY A 22 16.55 -0.36 -0.17
CA GLY A 22 15.36 -1.22 -0.15
C GLY A 22 14.21 -0.60 -0.95
N PRO A 23 13.32 -1.41 -1.57
CA PRO A 23 12.20 -0.89 -2.33
C PRO A 23 11.17 -0.14 -1.46
N VAL A 24 11.23 -0.28 -0.13
CA VAL A 24 10.46 0.53 0.83
C VAL A 24 11.43 1.28 1.74
N ARG A 25 11.14 2.56 1.98
CA ARG A 25 11.88 3.43 2.91
C ARG A 25 10.90 4.17 3.81
N VAL A 26 11.23 4.33 5.08
CA VAL A 26 10.51 5.22 6.01
C VAL A 26 11.43 6.40 6.29
N VAL A 27 10.96 7.61 6.03
CA VAL A 27 11.73 8.84 6.18
C VAL A 27 10.94 9.88 6.97
N ALA A 28 11.60 10.88 7.54
CA ALA A 28 10.91 11.99 8.17
C ALA A 28 10.00 12.73 7.17
N GLY A 29 8.82 13.15 7.61
CA GLY A 29 7.92 13.96 6.80
C GLY A 29 8.54 15.31 6.42
N PRO A 30 8.12 15.92 5.30
CA PRO A 30 8.58 17.26 4.93
C PRO A 30 8.24 18.26 6.04
N GLY A 31 9.25 18.97 6.54
CA GLY A 31 9.10 19.92 7.66
C GLY A 31 9.15 19.30 9.05
N GLY A 32 9.58 18.03 9.20
CA GLY A 32 9.75 17.37 10.50
C GLY A 32 8.44 16.95 11.17
N ALA A 33 7.30 17.28 10.58
CA ALA A 33 5.99 16.88 11.06
C ALA A 33 5.58 15.53 10.44
N GLY A 34 5.73 14.45 11.22
CA GLY A 34 5.25 13.12 10.86
C GLY A 34 6.27 12.26 10.11
N MET A 35 5.79 11.17 9.51
CA MET A 35 6.59 10.16 8.81
C MET A 35 6.18 10.08 7.35
N CYS A 36 7.05 9.63 6.47
CA CYS A 36 6.75 9.41 5.06
C CYS A 36 7.25 8.02 4.66
N ILE A 37 6.37 7.20 4.09
CA ILE A 37 6.73 5.87 3.60
C ILE A 37 6.85 5.94 2.08
N GLU A 38 8.02 5.65 1.54
CA GLU A 38 8.26 5.59 0.11
C GLU A 38 8.38 4.14 -0.35
N TRP A 39 7.53 3.73 -1.28
CA TRP A 39 7.61 2.45 -1.97
C TRP A 39 7.89 2.65 -3.45
N ARG A 40 9.07 2.22 -3.90
CA ARG A 40 9.51 2.22 -5.29
C ARG A 40 9.17 0.89 -5.95
N VAL A 41 8.33 0.93 -6.96
CA VAL A 41 7.96 -0.23 -7.77
C VAL A 41 8.58 -0.11 -9.15
N GLU A 42 9.71 -0.77 -9.34
CA GLU A 42 10.34 -0.85 -10.65
C GLU A 42 9.59 -1.79 -11.58
N CYS A 43 9.63 -1.50 -12.88
CA CYS A 43 9.02 -2.31 -13.93
C CYS A 43 7.55 -2.67 -13.65
N ILE A 44 6.76 -1.72 -13.12
CA ILE A 44 5.38 -1.96 -12.65
C ILE A 44 4.51 -2.67 -13.69
N ARG A 45 4.64 -2.33 -14.98
CA ARG A 45 3.89 -2.99 -16.06
C ARG A 45 4.21 -4.49 -16.17
N ALA A 46 5.50 -4.84 -16.08
CA ALA A 46 5.94 -6.23 -16.13
C ALA A 46 5.47 -6.99 -14.88
N LYS A 47 5.59 -6.37 -13.70
CA LYS A 47 5.13 -6.96 -12.43
C LYS A 47 3.62 -7.20 -12.42
N LEU A 48 2.81 -6.24 -12.87
CA LEU A 48 1.36 -6.42 -12.96
C LEU A 48 0.94 -7.47 -13.99
N LYS A 49 1.68 -7.58 -15.10
CA LYS A 49 1.47 -8.64 -16.09
C LYS A 49 1.81 -10.01 -15.51
N ALA A 50 2.95 -10.13 -14.82
CA ALA A 50 3.41 -11.37 -14.21
C ALA A 50 2.54 -11.80 -13.02
N ASN A 51 2.03 -10.83 -12.25
CA ASN A 51 1.20 -11.09 -11.09
C ASN A 51 -0.25 -11.44 -11.43
N CYS A 52 -0.61 -11.58 -12.71
CA CYS A 52 -1.88 -12.18 -13.16
C CYS A 52 -3.16 -11.69 -12.43
N GLY A 53 -3.23 -10.39 -12.10
CA GLY A 53 -4.39 -9.80 -11.41
C GLY A 53 -4.32 -9.87 -9.88
N PHE A 54 -3.28 -10.46 -9.30
CA PHE A 54 -3.01 -10.40 -7.87
C PHE A 54 -2.44 -9.02 -7.47
N PRO A 55 -2.66 -8.56 -6.23
CA PRO A 55 -2.06 -7.34 -5.71
C PRO A 55 -0.54 -7.42 -5.64
N LEU A 56 0.15 -6.33 -5.97
CA LEU A 56 1.57 -6.18 -5.66
C LEU A 56 1.72 -5.79 -4.20
N LEU A 57 2.64 -6.45 -3.50
CA LEU A 57 2.91 -6.20 -2.09
C LEU A 57 4.29 -5.56 -1.93
N SER A 58 4.38 -4.57 -1.06
CA SER A 58 5.65 -4.08 -0.57
C SER A 58 6.28 -5.07 0.43
N PRO A 59 7.60 -5.01 0.65
CA PRO A 59 8.18 -5.50 1.89
C PRO A 59 7.41 -4.98 3.11
N ALA A 60 7.45 -5.76 4.19
CA ALA A 60 6.88 -5.33 5.45
C ALA A 60 7.70 -4.17 6.03
N PHE A 61 7.03 -3.20 6.64
CA PHE A 61 7.64 -2.10 7.37
C PHE A 61 6.94 -1.90 8.71
N ARG A 62 7.52 -1.04 9.54
CA ARG A 62 6.98 -0.64 10.85
C ARG A 62 6.72 0.85 10.85
N LEU A 63 5.75 1.27 11.65
CA LEU A 63 5.39 2.67 11.81
C LEU A 63 4.88 2.90 13.24
N GLY A 64 5.75 3.41 14.10
CA GLY A 64 5.52 3.43 15.54
C GLY A 64 5.19 2.03 16.08
N ALA A 65 4.08 1.89 16.78
CA ALA A 65 3.63 0.61 17.34
C ALA A 65 3.11 -0.38 16.27
N LEU A 66 2.80 0.08 15.05
CA LEU A 66 2.29 -0.77 13.99
C LEU A 66 3.41 -1.60 13.38
N THR A 67 3.30 -2.92 13.45
CA THR A 67 4.27 -3.84 12.86
C THR A 67 3.67 -4.68 11.75
N GLY A 68 4.52 -5.16 10.83
CA GLY A 68 4.09 -5.98 9.71
C GLY A 68 3.22 -5.24 8.68
N LEU A 69 3.30 -3.91 8.63
CA LEU A 69 2.56 -3.11 7.66
C LEU A 69 3.07 -3.36 6.23
N ARG A 70 2.16 -3.40 5.26
CA ARG A 70 2.49 -3.55 3.84
C ARG A 70 1.63 -2.64 2.99
N LEU A 71 2.25 -1.96 2.02
CA LEU A 71 1.53 -1.31 0.94
C LEU A 71 1.14 -2.36 -0.10
N MET A 72 -0.09 -2.25 -0.57
CA MET A 72 -0.70 -3.10 -1.58
C MET A 72 -1.07 -2.23 -2.77
N PHE A 73 -0.63 -2.58 -3.97
CA PHE A 73 -1.25 -2.06 -5.19
C PHE A 73 -2.18 -3.13 -5.76
N VAL A 74 -3.49 -2.88 -5.71
CA VAL A 74 -4.52 -3.77 -6.22
C VAL A 74 -4.84 -3.36 -7.67
N PRO A 75 -4.69 -4.25 -8.66
CA PRO A 75 -5.03 -3.93 -10.04
C PRO A 75 -6.54 -3.74 -10.21
N GLY A 76 -6.94 -2.76 -11.03
CA GLY A 76 -8.34 -2.42 -11.26
C GLY A 76 -9.06 -3.26 -12.33
N ALA A 77 -10.35 -2.99 -12.52
CA ALA A 77 -11.21 -3.68 -13.49
C ALA A 77 -10.65 -3.64 -14.92
N ALA A 78 -10.08 -2.51 -15.34
CA ALA A 78 -9.47 -2.38 -16.66
C ALA A 78 -8.29 -3.34 -16.87
N TRP A 79 -7.54 -3.64 -15.80
CA TRP A 79 -6.43 -4.58 -15.84
C TRP A 79 -6.92 -6.03 -15.87
N ALA A 80 -7.92 -6.37 -15.06
CA ALA A 80 -8.52 -7.70 -15.05
C ALA A 80 -9.09 -8.07 -16.44
N ARG A 81 -9.81 -7.14 -17.10
CA ARG A 81 -10.36 -7.35 -18.45
C ARG A 81 -9.29 -7.61 -19.51
N LYS A 82 -8.16 -6.89 -19.45
CA LYS A 82 -7.03 -7.08 -20.39
C LYS A 82 -6.32 -8.42 -20.21
N GLN A 83 -6.41 -9.04 -19.04
CA GLN A 83 -5.83 -10.35 -18.80
C GLN A 83 -6.77 -11.49 -19.20
N ALA A 84 -8.08 -11.33 -18.98
CA ALA A 84 -9.09 -12.31 -19.38
C ALA A 84 -9.10 -12.57 -20.91
N THR A 85 -8.79 -11.55 -21.71
CA THR A 85 -8.76 -11.62 -23.18
C THR A 85 -7.52 -12.29 -23.76
N ARG A 86 -6.48 -12.57 -22.96
CA ARG A 86 -5.19 -13.14 -23.43
C ARG A 86 -5.12 -14.68 -23.44
N GLY A 87 -6.27 -15.37 -23.44
CA GLY A 87 -6.32 -16.81 -23.72
C GLY A 87 -5.92 -17.74 -22.57
N SER A 88 -5.81 -17.24 -21.34
CA SER A 88 -5.61 -18.10 -20.18
C SER A 88 -6.91 -18.83 -19.85
N ARG A 89 -6.98 -20.12 -20.20
CA ARG A 89 -8.05 -21.07 -19.80
C ARG A 89 -8.16 -21.24 -18.27
N ARG A 90 -7.27 -20.60 -17.49
CA ARG A 90 -7.42 -20.44 -16.05
C ARG A 90 -8.26 -19.20 -15.79
N GLN A 91 -9.57 -19.43 -15.63
CA GLN A 91 -10.46 -18.52 -14.94
C GLN A 91 -9.70 -17.88 -13.77
N PRO A 92 -9.53 -16.54 -13.69
CA PRO A 92 -9.05 -15.93 -12.47
C PRO A 92 -10.01 -16.41 -11.39
N ARG A 93 -9.50 -17.17 -10.41
CA ARG A 93 -10.29 -17.59 -9.25
C ARG A 93 -10.96 -16.32 -8.76
N ARG A 94 -12.29 -16.28 -8.84
CA ARG A 94 -13.11 -15.18 -8.35
C ARG A 94 -12.83 -15.08 -6.86
N HIS A 95 -11.79 -14.34 -6.48
CA HIS A 95 -11.80 -13.68 -5.21
C HIS A 95 -13.06 -12.83 -5.24
N SER A 96 -13.86 -12.92 -4.17
CA SER A 96 -15.03 -12.09 -3.91
C SER A 96 -14.70 -10.68 -4.35
N GLN A 97 -15.15 -10.31 -5.55
CA GLN A 97 -14.92 -8.97 -6.03
C GLN A 97 -15.72 -8.08 -5.10
N PRO A 98 -15.11 -7.05 -4.49
CA PRO A 98 -15.92 -6.02 -3.88
C PRO A 98 -16.93 -5.54 -4.93
N ASP A 99 -18.16 -5.23 -4.52
CA ASP A 99 -19.27 -4.81 -5.41
C ASP A 99 -18.85 -3.69 -6.39
N GLU A 100 -17.82 -2.93 -6.02
CA GLU A 100 -17.17 -1.95 -6.86
C GLU A 100 -15.64 -2.15 -6.85
N MET A 101 -15.07 -2.57 -7.99
CA MET A 101 -13.62 -2.66 -8.17
C MET A 101 -13.12 -1.39 -8.87
N PRO A 102 -12.08 -0.71 -8.35
CA PRO A 102 -11.57 0.51 -8.96
C PRO A 102 -11.21 0.31 -10.43
N LEU A 103 -11.48 1.29 -11.28
CA LEU A 103 -11.31 1.15 -12.73
C LEU A 103 -9.85 0.86 -13.11
N TYR A 104 -8.89 1.55 -12.48
CA TYR A 104 -7.47 1.45 -12.81
C TYR A 104 -6.61 0.74 -11.75
N GLY A 105 -7.14 0.62 -10.53
CA GLY A 105 -6.49 -0.01 -9.38
C GLY A 105 -6.53 0.91 -8.17
N ALA A 106 -6.10 0.41 -7.02
CA ALA A 106 -6.07 1.16 -5.76
C ALA A 106 -4.81 0.85 -4.97
N VAL A 107 -4.40 1.78 -4.11
CA VAL A 107 -3.35 1.52 -3.12
C VAL A 107 -3.99 1.33 -1.75
N ARG A 108 -3.71 0.19 -1.12
CA ARG A 108 -4.21 -0.18 0.20
C ARG A 108 -3.05 -0.41 1.16
N LEU A 109 -3.32 -0.26 2.44
CA LEU A 109 -2.42 -0.57 3.53
C LEU A 109 -2.96 -1.79 4.26
N LYS A 110 -2.09 -2.78 4.46
CA LYS A 110 -2.39 -4.02 5.18
C LYS A 110 -1.61 -4.06 6.49
N ALA A 111 -2.30 -4.32 7.60
CA ALA A 111 -1.71 -4.65 8.88
C ALA A 111 -1.74 -6.16 9.12
N LEU A 112 -0.68 -6.71 9.74
CA LEU A 112 -0.61 -8.13 10.09
C LEU A 112 -1.14 -8.40 11.50
N SER A 113 -0.92 -7.47 12.42
CA SER A 113 -1.34 -7.54 13.81
C SER A 113 -2.07 -6.25 14.17
N PRO A 114 -3.39 -6.16 13.91
CA PRO A 114 -4.16 -4.93 14.09
C PRO A 114 -4.63 -4.67 15.53
N GLU A 115 -4.44 -5.63 16.44
CA GLU A 115 -4.86 -5.54 17.84
C GLU A 115 -4.27 -4.26 18.49
N ASP A 116 -5.12 -3.42 19.08
CA ASP A 116 -4.78 -2.17 19.77
C ASP A 116 -4.01 -1.11 18.94
N ALA A 117 -4.06 -1.23 17.61
CA ALA A 117 -3.48 -0.26 16.69
C ALA A 117 -4.22 1.09 16.74
N PRO A 118 -3.53 2.23 16.98
CA PRO A 118 -4.16 3.54 16.84
C PRO A 118 -4.58 3.78 15.38
N PRO A 119 -5.68 4.52 15.14
CA PRO A 119 -6.07 4.90 13.79
C PRO A 119 -4.96 5.64 13.06
N LEU A 120 -4.73 5.27 11.82
CA LEU A 120 -3.71 5.86 10.97
C LEU A 120 -4.34 6.90 10.03
N CYS A 121 -3.74 8.08 9.95
CA CYS A 121 -4.14 9.11 8.99
C CYS A 121 -2.97 9.43 8.05
N PHE A 122 -3.20 9.26 6.74
CA PHE A 122 -2.15 9.47 5.75
C PHE A 122 -2.66 10.09 4.45
N HIS A 123 -1.74 10.70 3.70
CA HIS A 123 -1.97 11.02 2.30
C HIS A 123 -1.25 9.99 1.44
N LEU A 124 -1.77 9.71 0.26
CA LEU A 124 -1.14 8.88 -0.75
C LEU A 124 -0.65 9.78 -1.89
N VAL A 125 0.57 9.57 -2.35
CA VAL A 125 1.15 10.28 -3.50
C VAL A 125 1.69 9.28 -4.50
N VAL A 126 1.24 9.38 -5.75
CA VAL A 126 1.67 8.54 -6.88
C VAL A 126 2.03 9.44 -8.05
N GLY A 127 3.32 9.56 -8.36
CA GLY A 127 3.78 10.54 -9.34
C GLY A 127 3.49 11.97 -8.85
N SER A 128 2.72 12.72 -9.65
CA SER A 128 2.22 14.06 -9.30
C SER A 128 0.84 14.06 -8.62
N SER A 129 0.17 12.91 -8.55
CA SER A 129 -1.16 12.81 -7.96
C SER A 129 -1.07 12.63 -6.45
N ARG A 130 -1.91 13.36 -5.71
CA ARG A 130 -2.07 13.25 -4.25
C ARG A 130 -3.52 12.93 -3.90
N GLN A 131 -3.72 12.03 -2.95
CA GLN A 131 -5.02 11.60 -2.44
C GLN A 131 -5.01 11.52 -0.91
N GLY A 132 -6.18 11.69 -0.29
CA GLY A 132 -6.35 11.68 1.16
C GLY A 132 -6.82 13.03 1.71
N PRO A 133 -6.91 13.18 3.05
CA PRO A 133 -6.42 12.23 4.05
C PRO A 133 -7.25 10.94 4.10
N CYS A 134 -6.56 9.81 3.97
CA CYS A 134 -7.09 8.46 4.19
C CYS A 134 -6.99 8.15 5.69
N ARG A 135 -8.11 7.74 6.29
CA ARG A 135 -8.15 7.28 7.69
C ARG A 135 -8.33 5.77 7.69
N CYS A 136 -7.46 5.06 8.41
CA CYS A 136 -7.54 3.61 8.55
C CYS A 136 -7.61 3.23 10.02
N ASN A 137 -8.64 2.49 10.40
CA ASN A 137 -8.77 1.91 11.73
C ASN A 137 -8.59 0.39 11.67
N PHE A 138 -7.35 -0.09 11.83
CA PHE A 138 -7.04 -1.50 11.58
C PHE A 138 -7.77 -2.48 12.51
N ALA A 139 -8.28 -2.02 13.66
CA ALA A 139 -9.15 -2.79 14.53
C ALA A 139 -10.48 -3.21 13.85
N GLU A 140 -10.97 -2.43 12.88
CA GLU A 140 -12.18 -2.76 12.12
C GLU A 140 -11.87 -3.70 10.95
N HIS A 141 -10.82 -3.38 10.18
CA HIS A 141 -10.43 -4.13 8.99
C HIS A 141 -8.91 -4.15 8.81
N ALA A 142 -8.33 -5.33 8.62
CA ALA A 142 -6.88 -5.48 8.44
C ALA A 142 -6.32 -4.88 7.14
N ILE A 143 -7.17 -4.56 6.15
CA ILE A 143 -6.79 -3.96 4.87
C ILE A 143 -7.70 -2.77 4.58
N GLN A 144 -7.14 -1.57 4.51
CA GLN A 144 -7.88 -0.31 4.25
C GLN A 144 -7.06 0.62 3.35
N GLY A 145 -7.68 1.58 2.69
CA GLY A 145 -6.97 2.49 1.80
C GLY A 145 -7.88 3.45 1.05
N CYS A 146 -7.37 4.01 -0.04
CA CYS A 146 -8.08 4.93 -0.92
C CYS A 146 -8.01 4.40 -2.37
N ASP A 147 -9.08 4.60 -3.13
CA ASP A 147 -9.23 4.14 -4.53
C ASP A 147 -8.89 5.23 -5.57
#